data_AF-A0A1E2VB93-F1
#
_entry.id   AF-A0A1E2VB93-F1
#
_cell.length_a   1.000
_cell.length_b   1.000
_cell.length_c   1.000
_cell.angle_alpha   90.00
_cell.angle_beta   90.00
_cell.angle_gamma   90.00
#
_symmetry.space_group_name_H-M   'P 1'
#
loop_
_entity.id
_entity.type
_entity.pdbx_description
1 polymer ?
#
loop_
_entity_poly.entity_id
_entity_poly.type
_entity_poly.pdbx_seq_one_letter_code
_entity_poly.pdbx_strand_id
1 'polypeptide(L)'
;MRNNSLLRTVFISLCLALPAPILLVLLLEHGGRRLLPEGVDTWFAHDAAGLAYTKTALLFFVLLWLASLANDYLRRPHSDRAAQDHQGQPARGRNPQQQHSIHVADRDDLDDAREEGIVKWFNVNKGFGFIIRDTGGEVFVHFRAIRGTGHRTLREGQRVRFSAVEGEKGLQAEDVSIVA
;
A
#
# COMPACT_ATOMS: atom_id res chain seq x y z
N MET A 1 24.62 19.19 5.62
CA MET A 1 24.76 17.85 6.21
C MET A 1 24.10 16.86 5.26
N ARG A 2 24.88 16.04 4.56
CA ARG A 2 24.42 15.25 3.41
C ARG A 2 23.72 13.96 3.84
N ASN A 3 22.76 13.58 3.02
CA ASN A 3 21.64 12.70 3.34
C ASN A 3 22.09 11.23 3.26
N ASN A 4 22.60 10.70 4.37
CA ASN A 4 23.09 9.32 4.46
C ASN A 4 21.98 8.26 4.48
N SER A 5 20.70 8.65 4.57
CA SER A 5 19.56 7.73 4.62
C SER A 5 19.28 7.09 3.26
N LEU A 6 19.32 7.87 2.17
CA LEU A 6 19.06 7.37 0.82
C LEU A 6 20.13 6.40 0.34
N LEU A 7 21.40 6.71 0.63
CA LEU A 7 22.52 5.82 0.28
C LEU A 7 22.40 4.47 1.01
N ARG A 8 22.01 4.49 2.30
CA ARG A 8 21.82 3.28 3.10
C ARG A 8 20.65 2.43 2.60
N THR A 9 19.52 3.04 2.24
CA THR A 9 18.36 2.31 1.72
C THR A 9 18.65 1.67 0.35
N VAL A 10 19.34 2.39 -0.54
CA VAL A 10 19.75 1.84 -1.84
C VAL A 10 20.76 0.70 -1.66
N PHE A 11 21.71 0.84 -0.74
CA PHE A 11 22.71 -0.20 -0.47
C PHE A 11 22.08 -1.47 0.12
N ILE A 12 21.15 -1.34 1.06
CA ILE A 12 20.44 -2.48 1.67
C ILE A 12 19.53 -3.16 0.63
N SER A 13 18.84 -2.39 -0.21
CA SER A 13 18.02 -2.96 -1.29
C SER A 13 18.87 -3.64 -2.37
N LEU A 14 20.05 -3.11 -2.68
CA LEU A 14 21.01 -3.72 -3.60
C LEU A 14 21.64 -4.99 -3.02
N CYS A 15 21.93 -5.02 -1.71
CA CYS A 15 22.43 -6.21 -1.01
C CYS A 15 21.38 -7.33 -0.86
N LEU A 16 20.10 -7.00 -0.76
CA LEU A 16 19.01 -7.98 -0.68
C LEU A 16 18.53 -8.48 -2.05
N ALA A 17 18.76 -7.72 -3.13
CA ALA A 17 18.39 -8.09 -4.49
C ALA A 17 19.39 -9.03 -5.19
N LEU A 18 20.60 -9.18 -4.64
CA LEU A 18 21.59 -10.11 -5.17
C LEU A 18 21.39 -11.47 -4.49
N PRO A 19 21.01 -12.54 -5.22
CA PRO A 19 20.90 -13.86 -4.62
C PRO A 19 22.24 -14.22 -3.97
N ALA A 20 22.18 -14.74 -2.73
CA ALA A 20 23.33 -15.18 -1.94
C ALA A 20 24.49 -15.85 -2.72
N PRO A 21 24.26 -16.67 -3.77
CA PRO A 21 25.35 -17.19 -4.60
C PRO A 21 26.19 -16.12 -5.34
N ILE A 22 25.61 -15.00 -5.79
CA ILE A 22 26.37 -13.95 -6.50
C ILE A 22 27.28 -13.20 -5.53
N LEU A 23 26.81 -13.00 -4.29
CA LEU A 23 27.59 -12.37 -3.23
C LEU A 23 28.76 -13.29 -2.80
N LEU A 24 28.54 -14.61 -2.76
CA LEU A 24 29.59 -15.60 -2.53
C LEU A 24 30.66 -15.60 -3.65
N VAL A 25 30.24 -15.54 -4.92
CA VAL A 25 31.16 -15.49 -6.07
C VAL A 25 31.96 -14.18 -6.08
N LEU A 26 31.32 -13.04 -5.82
CA LEU A 26 32.02 -11.75 -5.71
C LEU A 26 32.99 -11.71 -4.53
N LEU A 27 32.63 -12.33 -3.40
CA LEU A 27 33.50 -12.47 -2.24
C LEU A 27 34.70 -13.37 -2.53
N LEU A 28 34.52 -14.43 -3.33
CA LEU A 28 35.61 -15.30 -3.79
C LEU A 28 36.51 -14.63 -4.84
N GLU A 29 35.97 -13.75 -5.69
CA GLU A 29 36.73 -13.03 -6.71
C GLU A 29 37.51 -11.83 -6.16
N HIS A 30 36.93 -11.07 -5.21
CA HIS A 30 37.55 -9.85 -4.68
C HIS A 30 38.19 -10.05 -3.29
N GLY A 31 37.70 -11.00 -2.50
CA GLY A 31 38.16 -11.31 -1.15
C GLY A 31 39.24 -12.39 -1.13
N GLY A 32 40.32 -12.20 -1.88
CA GLY A 32 41.59 -12.92 -1.74
C GLY A 32 41.50 -14.45 -1.68
N ARG A 33 41.83 -15.10 -2.80
CA ARG A 33 42.06 -16.55 -2.97
C ARG A 33 43.16 -17.17 -2.08
N ARG A 34 43.55 -16.53 -0.97
CA ARG A 34 44.70 -16.90 -0.14
C ARG A 34 44.35 -17.70 1.12
N LEU A 35 43.08 -17.98 1.39
CA LEU A 35 42.66 -18.64 2.65
C LEU A 35 41.87 -19.95 2.44
N LEU A 36 41.73 -20.43 1.21
CA LEU A 36 41.08 -21.73 0.98
C LEU A 36 42.14 -22.84 0.94
N PRO A 37 41.94 -23.94 1.68
CA PRO A 37 42.82 -25.10 1.60
C PRO A 37 42.77 -25.70 0.19
N GLU A 38 43.92 -26.12 -0.32
CA GLU A 38 44.08 -26.81 -1.61
C GLU A 38 43.04 -27.94 -1.75
N GLY A 39 42.08 -27.81 -2.68
CA GLY A 39 41.09 -28.86 -2.98
C GLY A 39 39.61 -28.45 -3.02
N VAL A 40 39.24 -27.17 -2.87
CA VAL A 40 37.83 -26.73 -3.00
C VAL A 40 37.44 -26.48 -4.47
N ASP A 41 38.43 -26.13 -5.30
CA ASP A 41 38.29 -25.79 -6.72
C ASP A 41 37.91 -27.01 -7.59
N THR A 42 38.24 -28.21 -7.14
CA THR A 42 37.94 -29.46 -7.88
C THR A 42 36.49 -29.94 -7.70
N TRP A 43 35.81 -29.54 -6.62
CA TRP A 43 34.39 -29.87 -6.38
C TRP A 43 33.42 -29.08 -7.28
N PHE A 44 33.82 -27.90 -7.75
CA PHE A 44 32.98 -27.05 -8.59
C PHE A 44 33.25 -27.22 -10.09
N ALA A 45 34.40 -27.76 -10.47
CA ALA A 45 34.85 -27.75 -11.86
C ALA A 45 34.53 -29.01 -12.68
N HIS A 46 34.23 -30.18 -12.08
CA HIS A 46 34.23 -31.44 -12.86
C HIS A 46 33.20 -32.51 -12.48
N ASP A 47 31.97 -32.15 -12.10
CA ASP A 47 30.91 -33.16 -12.13
C ASP A 47 29.56 -32.62 -12.63
N ALA A 48 28.96 -33.32 -13.59
CA ALA A 48 27.70 -32.94 -14.25
C ALA A 48 26.54 -32.77 -13.24
N ALA A 49 26.67 -33.41 -12.08
CA ALA A 49 25.72 -33.33 -10.97
C ALA A 49 25.62 -31.92 -10.33
N GLY A 50 26.73 -31.17 -10.24
CA GLY A 50 26.73 -29.84 -9.61
C GLY A 50 26.06 -28.75 -10.46
N LEU A 51 26.30 -28.80 -11.78
CA LEU A 51 25.61 -27.92 -12.74
C LEU A 51 24.13 -28.28 -12.89
N ALA A 52 23.78 -29.56 -12.77
CA ALA A 52 22.39 -30.00 -12.78
C ALA A 52 21.64 -29.41 -11.58
N TYR A 53 22.21 -29.52 -10.37
CA TYR A 53 21.57 -29.04 -9.15
C TYR A 53 21.31 -27.52 -9.16
N THR A 54 22.30 -26.74 -9.56
CA THR A 54 22.19 -25.27 -9.62
C THR A 54 21.15 -24.82 -10.66
N LYS A 55 21.12 -25.47 -11.84
CA LYS A 55 20.09 -25.21 -12.86
C LYS A 55 18.70 -25.63 -12.39
N THR A 56 18.55 -26.82 -11.77
CA THR A 56 17.26 -27.27 -11.26
C THR A 56 16.75 -26.40 -10.11
N ALA A 57 17.62 -25.96 -9.20
CA ALA A 57 17.25 -25.08 -8.11
C ALA A 57 16.78 -23.71 -8.62
N LEU A 58 17.45 -23.16 -9.65
CA LEU A 58 17.06 -21.89 -10.28
C LEU A 58 15.72 -22.00 -11.00
N LEU A 59 15.48 -23.10 -11.72
CA LEU A 59 14.20 -23.38 -12.37
C LEU A 59 13.05 -23.49 -11.36
N PHE A 60 13.24 -24.25 -10.27
CA PHE A 60 12.25 -24.36 -9.19
C PHE A 60 11.97 -23.01 -8.53
N PHE A 61 13.00 -22.21 -8.28
CA PHE A 61 12.84 -20.88 -7.69
C PHE A 61 12.04 -19.93 -8.60
N VAL A 62 12.34 -19.92 -9.90
CA VAL A 62 11.59 -19.12 -10.89
C VAL A 62 10.14 -19.60 -11.00
N LEU A 63 9.90 -20.92 -10.98
CA LEU A 63 8.55 -21.49 -10.98
C LEU A 63 7.76 -21.11 -9.73
N LEU A 64 8.36 -21.18 -8.55
CA LEU A 64 7.71 -20.76 -7.30
C LEU A 64 7.43 -19.25 -7.26
N TRP A 65 8.32 -18.44 -7.83
CA TRP A 65 8.13 -17.00 -7.96
C TRP A 65 6.95 -16.66 -8.90
N LEU A 66 6.89 -17.33 -10.06
CA LEU A 66 5.78 -17.18 -11.01
C LEU A 66 4.46 -17.72 -10.45
N ALA A 67 4.48 -18.85 -9.73
CA ALA A 67 3.29 -19.40 -9.09
C ALA A 67 2.76 -18.47 -7.98
N SER A 68 3.64 -17.84 -7.20
CA SER A 68 3.26 -16.83 -6.21
C SER A 68 2.63 -15.59 -6.87
N LEU A 69 3.22 -15.12 -7.98
CA LEU A 69 2.69 -14.00 -8.77
C LEU A 69 1.34 -14.35 -9.43
N ALA A 70 1.18 -15.56 -9.95
CA ALA A 70 -0.07 -16.04 -10.55
C ALA A 70 -1.16 -16.27 -9.49
N ASN A 71 -0.80 -16.76 -8.30
CA ASN A 71 -1.73 -16.91 -7.19
C ASN A 71 -2.23 -15.55 -6.66
N ASP A 72 -1.36 -14.54 -6.60
CA ASP A 72 -1.74 -13.15 -6.30
C ASP A 72 -2.65 -12.55 -7.40
N TYR A 73 -2.42 -12.94 -8.66
CA TYR A 73 -3.27 -12.53 -9.79
C TYR A 73 -4.66 -13.19 -9.77
N LEU A 74 -4.75 -14.46 -9.36
CA LEU A 74 -6.00 -15.24 -9.30
C LEU A 74 -6.81 -14.99 -8.01
N ARG A 75 -6.19 -14.48 -6.93
CA ARG A 75 -6.87 -14.02 -5.70
C ARG A 75 -7.47 -12.62 -5.82
N ARG A 76 -7.97 -12.25 -7.02
CA ARG A 76 -8.96 -11.19 -7.14
C ARG A 76 -10.35 -11.83 -6.95
N PRO A 77 -10.97 -11.78 -5.76
CA PRO A 77 -12.40 -11.98 -5.68
C PRO A 77 -13.03 -10.87 -6.51
N HIS A 78 -13.53 -11.24 -7.68
CA HIS A 78 -14.43 -10.42 -8.46
C HIS A 78 -15.70 -10.32 -7.62
N SER A 79 -15.98 -9.15 -7.06
CA SER A 79 -17.32 -8.85 -6.56
C SER A 79 -18.22 -8.72 -7.78
N ASP A 80 -18.60 -9.87 -8.32
CA ASP A 80 -19.67 -9.95 -9.30
C ASP A 80 -20.91 -9.34 -8.66
N ARG A 81 -21.37 -8.30 -9.32
CA ARG A 81 -22.67 -7.70 -9.13
C ARG A 81 -23.72 -8.81 -9.22
N ALA A 82 -24.16 -9.33 -8.08
CA ALA A 82 -25.53 -9.80 -7.93
C ALA A 82 -26.42 -8.55 -7.85
N ALA A 83 -26.56 -7.88 -8.99
CA ALA A 83 -27.68 -7.00 -9.26
C ALA A 83 -28.76 -7.86 -9.92
N GLN A 84 -29.71 -8.32 -9.12
CA GLN A 84 -31.07 -8.79 -9.44
C GLN A 84 -31.69 -9.05 -8.06
N ASP A 85 -32.64 -8.25 -7.58
CA ASP A 85 -33.99 -8.25 -8.10
C ASP A 85 -34.67 -6.86 -8.06
N HIS A 86 -35.54 -6.67 -9.03
CA HIS A 86 -36.31 -5.47 -9.30
C HIS A 86 -37.60 -5.38 -8.46
N GLN A 87 -38.05 -4.13 -8.28
CA GLN A 87 -39.45 -3.70 -8.35
C GLN A 87 -40.47 -4.26 -7.35
N GLY A 88 -40.73 -3.45 -6.31
CA GLY A 88 -42.03 -3.30 -5.68
C GLY A 88 -42.38 -1.81 -5.59
N GLN A 89 -43.46 -1.41 -6.25
CA GLN A 89 -43.94 -0.04 -6.46
C GLN A 89 -44.81 0.48 -5.27
N PRO A 90 -45.43 1.68 -5.31
CA PRO A 90 -45.40 2.64 -4.20
C PRO A 90 -46.70 2.73 -3.39
N ALA A 91 -46.63 3.62 -2.38
CA ALA A 91 -47.69 4.42 -1.78
C ALA A 91 -48.33 3.94 -0.47
N ARG A 92 -48.22 4.85 0.51
CA ARG A 92 -49.32 5.45 1.30
C ARG A 92 -49.25 5.16 2.81
N GLY A 93 -48.61 6.09 3.52
CA GLY A 93 -48.70 6.24 4.97
C GLY A 93 -48.30 7.66 5.36
N ARG A 94 -49.16 8.64 5.04
CA ARG A 94 -49.05 10.00 5.57
C ARG A 94 -49.46 9.94 7.04
N ASN A 95 -48.52 10.13 7.97
CA ASN A 95 -48.85 10.42 9.36
C ASN A 95 -48.29 11.80 9.73
N PRO A 96 -49.10 12.88 9.73
CA PRO A 96 -48.67 14.20 10.13
C PRO A 96 -49.11 14.43 11.58
N GLN A 97 -48.24 14.12 12.55
CA GLN A 97 -48.24 14.68 13.91
C GLN A 97 -47.28 13.86 14.79
N GLN A 98 -45.99 14.19 14.77
CA GLN A 98 -45.19 14.10 15.98
C GLN A 98 -44.17 15.22 15.99
N GLN A 99 -44.69 16.39 16.30
CA GLN A 99 -43.95 17.59 16.62
C GLN A 99 -43.28 17.37 17.98
N HIS A 100 -42.14 16.68 17.99
CA HIS A 100 -41.21 16.75 19.11
C HIS A 100 -40.09 17.67 18.66
N SER A 101 -40.12 18.90 19.15
CA SER A 101 -39.11 19.93 18.93
C SER A 101 -37.78 19.45 19.51
N ILE A 102 -37.04 18.68 18.72
CA ILE A 102 -35.61 18.51 18.96
C ILE A 102 -35.00 19.88 18.69
N HIS A 103 -34.40 20.41 19.74
CA HIS A 103 -33.47 21.52 19.71
C HIS A 103 -32.50 21.25 18.55
N VAL A 104 -32.70 21.93 17.42
CA VAL A 104 -31.72 21.99 16.33
C VAL A 104 -30.63 22.89 16.87
N ALA A 105 -29.76 22.32 17.71
CA ALA A 105 -28.48 22.91 17.99
C ALA A 105 -27.78 23.03 16.64
N ASP A 106 -27.45 24.27 16.29
CA ASP A 106 -26.72 24.66 15.10
C ASP A 106 -25.56 23.67 14.87
N ARG A 107 -25.65 22.90 13.78
CA ARG A 107 -24.63 21.93 13.36
C ARG A 107 -23.45 22.61 12.64
N ASP A 108 -23.41 23.93 12.69
CA ASP A 108 -22.43 24.75 11.98
C ASP A 108 -21.19 25.07 12.85
N ASP A 109 -21.23 24.80 14.16
CA ASP A 109 -20.11 25.06 15.09
C ASP A 109 -19.04 23.93 15.14
N LEU A 110 -19.13 22.92 14.28
CA LEU A 110 -18.13 21.84 14.17
C LEU A 110 -17.04 22.13 13.10
N ASP A 111 -17.11 23.27 12.41
CA ASP A 111 -16.14 23.61 11.34
C ASP A 111 -14.79 24.09 11.89
N ASP A 112 -14.71 24.52 13.17
CA ASP A 112 -13.49 25.06 13.79
C ASP A 112 -12.40 24.00 14.08
N ALA A 113 -12.73 22.71 14.06
CA ALA A 113 -11.76 21.63 14.30
C ALA A 113 -11.31 20.91 13.02
N ARG A 114 -11.77 21.36 11.84
CA ARG A 114 -11.42 20.76 10.54
C ARG A 114 -10.27 21.52 9.92
N GLU A 115 -9.23 20.77 9.55
CA GLU A 115 -8.03 21.29 8.91
C GLU A 115 -8.10 21.14 7.40
N GLU A 116 -7.28 21.90 6.70
CA GLU A 116 -7.12 21.81 5.25
C GLU A 116 -5.74 21.27 4.87
N GLY A 117 -5.67 20.71 3.67
CA GLY A 117 -4.43 20.19 3.12
C GLY A 117 -4.54 19.79 1.67
N ILE A 118 -3.41 19.31 1.13
CA ILE A 118 -3.27 18.88 -0.26
C ILE A 118 -3.03 17.37 -0.30
N VAL A 119 -3.78 16.67 -1.15
CA VAL A 119 -3.60 15.23 -1.35
C VAL A 119 -2.25 14.98 -1.99
N LYS A 120 -1.34 14.32 -1.25
CA LYS A 120 -0.02 13.92 -1.74
C LYS A 120 -0.12 12.84 -2.79
N TRP A 121 -0.91 11.82 -2.51
CA TRP A 121 -1.23 10.72 -3.42
C TRP A 121 -2.40 9.92 -2.85
N PHE A 122 -3.15 9.25 -3.73
CA PHE A 122 -4.22 8.33 -3.34
C PHE A 122 -4.27 7.16 -4.30
N ASN A 123 -4.21 5.94 -3.77
CA ASN A 123 -4.34 4.73 -4.56
C ASN A 123 -5.80 4.30 -4.61
N VAL A 124 -6.48 4.58 -5.73
CA VAL A 124 -7.90 4.24 -5.93
C VAL A 124 -8.18 2.74 -5.76
N ASN A 125 -7.27 1.88 -6.23
CA ASN A 125 -7.44 0.43 -6.15
C ASN A 125 -7.32 -0.09 -4.71
N LYS A 126 -6.42 0.49 -3.92
CA LYS A 126 -6.23 0.10 -2.51
C LYS A 126 -7.13 0.87 -1.53
N GLY A 127 -7.72 1.98 -1.96
CA GLY A 127 -8.62 2.80 -1.15
C GLY A 127 -7.94 3.60 -0.04
N PHE A 128 -6.65 3.94 -0.18
CA PHE A 128 -5.95 4.77 0.81
C PHE A 128 -4.91 5.68 0.18
N GLY A 129 -4.50 6.71 0.93
CA GLY A 129 -3.53 7.71 0.51
C GLY A 129 -3.01 8.54 1.67
N PHE A 130 -2.35 9.65 1.32
CA PHE A 130 -1.85 10.62 2.29
C PHE A 130 -2.18 12.05 1.86
N ILE A 131 -2.44 12.90 2.86
CA ILE A 131 -2.68 14.33 2.71
C ILE A 131 -1.56 15.07 3.45
N ILE A 132 -0.99 16.08 2.81
CA ILE A 132 -0.09 17.05 3.45
C ILE A 132 -0.96 18.10 4.11
N ARG A 133 -0.84 18.24 5.43
CA ARG A 133 -1.55 19.29 6.19
C ARG A 133 -0.94 20.65 5.88
N ASP A 134 -1.75 21.70 5.90
CA ASP A 134 -1.24 23.07 5.79
C ASP A 134 -0.37 23.47 7.00
N THR A 135 -0.62 22.85 8.17
CA THR A 135 0.21 22.99 9.38
C THR A 135 1.54 22.22 9.30
N GLY A 136 1.74 21.41 8.24
CA GLY A 136 2.87 20.52 8.08
C GLY A 136 2.62 19.10 8.61
N GLY A 137 3.41 18.16 8.09
CA GLY A 137 3.26 16.72 8.35
C GLY A 137 2.29 16.03 7.39
N GLU A 138 2.25 14.70 7.46
CA GLU A 138 1.41 13.87 6.61
C GLU A 138 0.34 13.18 7.46
N VAL A 139 -0.86 13.12 6.90
CA VAL A 139 -2.02 12.44 7.51
C VAL A 139 -2.46 11.31 6.59
N PHE A 140 -2.66 10.13 7.18
CA PHE A 140 -3.20 8.97 6.48
C PHE A 140 -4.69 9.15 6.17
N VAL A 141 -5.14 8.79 4.97
CA VAL A 141 -6.56 8.84 4.60
C VAL A 141 -7.02 7.51 4.01
N HIS A 142 -8.19 7.03 4.44
CA HIS A 142 -8.85 5.85 3.91
C HIS A 142 -10.15 6.23 3.19
N PHE A 143 -10.56 5.47 2.16
CA PHE A 143 -11.72 5.80 1.33
C PHE A 143 -13.02 5.95 2.13
N ARG A 144 -13.13 5.25 3.27
CA ARG A 144 -14.29 5.33 4.18
C ARG A 144 -14.46 6.70 4.79
N ALA A 145 -13.36 7.43 5.01
CA ALA A 145 -13.37 8.76 5.58
C ALA A 145 -13.85 9.82 4.57
N ILE A 146 -13.80 9.54 3.26
CA ILE A 146 -14.21 10.51 2.22
C ILE A 146 -15.73 10.61 2.17
N ARG A 147 -16.25 11.83 2.32
CA ARG A 147 -17.66 12.20 2.17
C ARG A 147 -18.08 12.09 0.70
N GLY A 148 -19.32 11.65 0.49
CA GLY A 148 -19.94 11.57 -0.84
C GLY A 148 -20.57 10.21 -1.14
N THR A 149 -21.44 10.21 -2.14
CA THR A 149 -22.07 9.01 -2.72
C THR A 149 -21.32 8.58 -3.98
N GLY A 150 -21.09 7.28 -4.16
CA GLY A 150 -20.37 6.73 -5.32
C GLY A 150 -18.87 6.50 -5.07
N HIS A 151 -18.03 6.75 -6.08
CA HIS A 151 -16.60 6.46 -6.02
C HIS A 151 -15.86 7.50 -5.15
N ARG A 152 -15.52 7.07 -3.94
CA ARG A 152 -14.79 7.85 -2.92
C ARG A 152 -13.29 7.86 -3.22
N THR A 153 -12.90 8.75 -4.13
CA THR A 153 -11.51 8.88 -4.60
C THR A 153 -11.01 10.30 -4.47
N LEU A 154 -9.72 10.44 -4.21
CA LEU A 154 -9.01 11.73 -4.23
C LEU A 154 -8.02 11.76 -5.38
N ARG A 155 -7.80 12.94 -5.96
CA ARG A 155 -6.77 13.19 -6.96
C ARG A 155 -5.54 13.78 -6.29
N GLU A 156 -4.36 13.45 -6.80
CA GLU A 156 -3.13 14.10 -6.38
C GLU A 156 -3.20 15.61 -6.63
N GLY A 157 -2.70 16.41 -5.69
CA GLY A 157 -2.78 17.87 -5.73
C GLY A 157 -4.15 18.44 -5.35
N GLN A 158 -5.15 17.61 -5.06
CA GLN A 158 -6.49 18.08 -4.72
C GLN A 158 -6.54 18.72 -3.32
N ARG A 159 -7.18 19.87 -3.19
CA ARG A 159 -7.45 20.52 -1.90
C ARG A 159 -8.60 19.80 -1.20
N VAL A 160 -8.39 19.50 0.08
CA VAL A 160 -9.37 18.79 0.91
C VAL A 160 -9.42 19.40 2.31
N ARG A 161 -10.59 19.26 2.95
CA ARG A 161 -10.85 19.61 4.34
C ARG A 161 -11.19 18.33 5.11
N PHE A 162 -10.61 18.14 6.29
CA PHE A 162 -10.74 16.91 7.08
C PHE A 162 -10.48 17.16 8.57
N SER A 163 -10.87 16.23 9.43
CA SER A 163 -10.48 16.24 10.85
C SER A 163 -9.29 15.29 11.06
N ALA A 164 -8.21 15.77 11.69
CA ALA A 164 -7.06 14.93 12.03
C ALA A 164 -7.27 14.28 13.42
N VAL A 165 -7.23 12.96 13.48
CA VAL A 165 -7.35 12.18 14.72
C VAL A 165 -6.15 11.26 14.90
N GLU A 166 -5.78 10.95 16.15
CA GLU A 166 -4.71 9.99 16.43
C GLU A 166 -5.22 8.56 16.19
N GLY A 167 -4.60 7.84 15.26
CA GLY A 167 -4.92 6.45 14.94
C GLY A 167 -3.80 5.47 15.31
N GLU A 168 -4.01 4.17 15.07
CA GLU A 168 -3.05 3.11 15.41
C GLU A 168 -1.67 3.27 14.72
N LYS A 169 -1.63 3.97 13.57
CA LYS A 169 -0.44 4.16 12.74
C LYS A 169 -0.01 5.63 12.67
N GLY A 170 -0.47 6.45 13.62
CA GLY A 170 -0.30 7.89 13.64
C GLY A 170 -1.53 8.63 13.14
N LEU A 171 -1.36 9.89 12.75
CA LEU A 171 -2.47 10.77 12.39
C LEU A 171 -3.27 10.27 11.19
N GLN A 172 -4.60 10.22 11.35
CA GLN A 172 -5.57 9.79 10.36
C GLN A 172 -6.59 10.90 10.07
N ALA A 173 -6.95 11.06 8.80
CA ALA A 173 -8.01 11.95 8.37
C ALA A 173 -9.35 11.24 8.49
N GLU A 174 -10.28 11.91 9.17
CA GLU A 174 -11.68 11.58 9.16
C GLU A 174 -12.47 12.65 8.43
N ASP A 175 -13.66 12.25 7.98
CA ASP A 175 -14.67 13.18 7.52
C ASP A 175 -14.19 14.07 6.35
N VAL A 176 -13.48 13.48 5.38
CA VAL A 176 -12.79 14.20 4.32
C VAL A 176 -13.77 14.72 3.25
N SER A 177 -13.73 16.02 2.97
CA SER A 177 -14.48 16.67 1.89
C SER A 177 -13.56 17.41 0.94
N ILE A 178 -13.88 17.40 -0.35
CA ILE A 178 -13.16 18.16 -1.38
C ILE A 178 -13.53 19.64 -1.22
N VAL A 179 -12.52 20.51 -1.23
CA VAL A 179 -12.70 21.96 -1.29
C VAL A 179 -12.69 22.35 -2.77
N ALA A 180 -13.78 22.95 -3.25
CA ALA A 180 -13.96 23.36 -4.64
C ALA A 180 -13.18 24.62 -4.98
#